data_AF-A0A2U3KPE9-F1
#
_entry.id   AF-A0A2U3KPE9-F1
#
_cell.length_a   1.000
_cell.length_b   1.000
_cell.length_c   1.000
_cell.angle_alpha   90.00
_cell.angle_beta   90.00
_cell.angle_gamma   90.00
#
_symmetry.space_group_name_H-M   'P 1'
#
loop_
_entity.id
_entity.type
_entity.pdbx_description
1 polymer ?
#
loop_
_entity_poly.entity_id
_entity_poly.type
_entity_poly.pdbx_seq_one_letter_code
_entity_poly.pdbx_strand_id
1 'polypeptide(L)' 'MQLLPLATLAKHEEILQFIDLNRLMGKGLGYIDLHLSASAVLTRVPVWSYDKKLNEANEGLGIRYDPDD' A
#
# COMPACT_ATOMS: atom_id res chain seq x y z
N MET A 1 -25.78 11.37 -1.19
CA MET A 1 -24.47 10.83 -0.75
C MET A 1 -24.20 9.56 -1.53
N GLN A 2 -23.13 9.53 -2.31
CA GLN A 2 -22.68 8.31 -2.98
C GLN A 2 -21.65 7.64 -2.08
N LEU A 3 -21.81 6.35 -1.81
CA LEU A 3 -20.84 5.58 -1.04
C LEU A 3 -19.58 5.38 -1.89
N LEU A 4 -18.41 5.56 -1.28
CA LEU A 4 -17.15 5.25 -1.94
C LEU A 4 -17.02 3.73 -2.12
N PRO A 5 -16.37 3.26 -3.22
CA PRO A 5 -16.08 1.85 -3.40
C PRO A 5 -15.24 1.32 -2.24
N LEU A 6 -15.53 0.09 -1.81
CA LEU A 6 -14.74 -0.58 -0.77
C LEU A 6 -13.44 -1.12 -1.39
N ALA A 7 -12.31 -0.88 -0.72
CA ALA A 7 -11.06 -1.56 -1.05
C ALA A 7 -11.11 -3.01 -0.57
N THR A 8 -10.37 -3.88 -1.27
CA THR A 8 -10.13 -5.25 -0.82
C THR A 8 -9.22 -5.22 0.40
N LEU A 9 -9.70 -5.76 1.52
CA LEU A 9 -8.92 -5.85 2.75
C LEU A 9 -7.90 -6.99 2.65
N ALA A 10 -6.62 -6.64 2.78
CA ALA A 10 -5.55 -7.63 2.93
C ALA A 10 -5.72 -8.39 4.26
N LYS A 11 -5.70 -9.73 4.22
CA LYS A 11 -5.78 -10.53 5.44
C LYS A 11 -4.47 -10.47 6.21
N HIS A 12 -4.54 -10.65 7.52
CA HIS A 12 -3.37 -10.63 8.40
C HIS A 12 -2.26 -11.59 7.94
N GLU A 13 -2.62 -12.80 7.51
CA GLU A 13 -1.68 -13.82 7.02
C GLU A 13 -1.00 -13.43 5.71
N GLU A 14 -1.74 -12.75 4.81
CA GLU A 14 -1.25 -12.30 3.51
C GLU A 14 -0.23 -11.16 3.67
N ILE A 15 -0.34 -10.38 4.75
CA ILE A 15 0.52 -9.22 5.01
C ILE A 15 1.95 -9.63 5.30
N LEU A 16 2.16 -10.68 6.09
CA LEU A 16 3.52 -11.12 6.43
C LEU A 16 4.25 -11.60 5.17
N GLN A 17 3.56 -12.36 4.31
CA GLN A 17 4.09 -12.78 3.01
C GLN A 17 4.33 -11.58 2.09
N PHE A 18 3.39 -10.63 2.04
CA PHE A 18 3.53 -9.41 1.26
C PHE A 18 4.77 -8.59 1.66
N ILE A 19 5.02 -8.44 2.97
CA ILE A 19 6.18 -7.74 3.51
C ILE A 19 7.48 -8.42 3.08
N ASP A 20 7.51 -9.76 3.15
CA ASP A 20 8.69 -10.55 2.80
C ASP A 20 8.97 -10.50 1.28
N LEU A 21 7.96 -10.78 0.46
CA LEU A 21 8.05 -10.78 -1.01
C LEU A 21 8.51 -9.43 -1.56
N ASN A 22 8.07 -8.32 -0.96
CA ASN A 22 8.42 -6.97 -1.39
C ASN A 22 9.60 -6.37 -0.61
N ARG A 23 10.24 -7.15 0.28
CA ARG A 23 11.42 -6.73 1.07
C ARG A 23 11.20 -5.41 1.83
N LEU A 24 10.03 -5.29 2.46
CA LEU A 24 9.60 -4.09 3.18
C LEU A 24 10.02 -4.06 4.66
N MET A 25 10.61 -5.16 5.16
CA MET A 25 11.14 -5.20 6.53
C MET A 25 12.22 -4.13 6.75
N GLY A 26 12.17 -3.45 7.89
CA GLY A 26 13.17 -2.46 8.29
C GLY A 26 13.14 -1.15 7.48
N LYS A 27 12.15 -0.95 6.59
CA LYS A 27 12.00 0.30 5.80
C LYS A 27 11.43 1.48 6.59
N GLY A 28 11.12 1.27 7.86
CA GLY A 28 10.57 2.30 8.75
C GLY A 28 9.09 2.62 8.47
N LEU A 29 8.35 1.66 7.92
CA LEU A 29 6.89 1.69 7.76
C LEU A 29 6.22 0.96 8.93
N GLY A 30 5.08 1.51 9.38
CA GLY A 30 4.23 0.85 10.36
C GLY A 30 3.45 -0.31 9.75
N TYR A 31 2.97 -1.21 10.60
CA TYR A 31 2.14 -2.34 10.16
C TYR A 31 0.85 -1.89 9.46
N ILE A 32 0.27 -0.77 9.88
CA ILE A 32 -0.93 -0.18 9.27
C ILE A 32 -0.63 0.35 7.86
N ASP A 33 0.52 1.00 7.67
CA ASP A 33 0.94 1.48 6.34
C ASP A 33 1.09 0.31 5.36
N LEU A 34 1.68 -0.79 5.83
CA LEU A 34 1.85 -2.02 5.05
C LEU A 34 0.49 -2.66 4.71
N HIS A 35 -0.46 -2.62 5.64
CA HIS A 35 -1.86 -3.02 5.40
C HIS A 35 -2.54 -2.18 4.33
N LEU A 36 -2.35 -0.87 4.38
CA LEU A 36 -2.87 0.06 3.40
C LEU A 36 -2.29 -0.24 2.01
N SER A 37 -0.96 -0.34 1.88
CA SER A 37 -0.29 -0.64 0.62
C SER A 37 -0.71 -2.00 0.06
N ALA A 38 -0.79 -3.04 0.89
CA ALA A 38 -1.24 -4.37 0.44
C ALA A 38 -2.69 -4.33 -0.07
N SER A 39 -3.58 -3.66 0.67
CA SER A 39 -4.98 -3.52 0.28
C SER A 39 -5.13 -2.73 -1.03
N ALA A 40 -4.30 -1.69 -1.23
CA ALA A 40 -4.26 -0.91 -2.46
C ALA A 40 -3.75 -1.72 -3.65
N VAL A 41 -2.70 -2.54 -3.47
CA VAL A 41 -2.19 -3.47 -4.50
C VAL A 41 -3.28 -4.47 -4.91
N LEU A 42 -3.96 -5.10 -3.93
CA LEU A 42 -5.05 -6.05 -4.21
C LEU A 42 -6.22 -5.39 -4.95
N THR A 43 -6.54 -4.15 -4.59
CA THR A 43 -7.61 -3.36 -5.21
C THR A 43 -7.20 -2.74 -6.55
N ARG A 44 -5.89 -2.72 -6.86
CA ARG A 44 -5.29 -2.06 -8.03
C ARG A 44 -5.60 -0.57 -8.11
N VAL A 45 -5.37 0.14 -7.00
CA VAL A 45 -5.53 1.59 -6.94
C VAL A 45 -4.25 2.27 -6.48
N PRO A 46 -3.92 3.46 -7.04
CA PRO A 46 -2.81 4.24 -6.54
C PRO A 46 -3.10 4.80 -5.15
N VAL A 47 -2.04 5.03 -4.38
CA VAL A 47 -2.08 5.61 -3.04
C VAL A 47 -1.38 6.96 -3.07
N TRP A 48 -2.12 8.00 -2.73
CA TRP A 48 -1.55 9.29 -2.41
C TRP A 48 -1.19 9.34 -0.92
N SER A 49 0.02 9.79 -0.61
CA SER A 49 0.46 10.04 0.75
C SER A 49 1.39 11.25 0.79
N TYR A 50 1.40 11.97 1.91
CA TYR A 50 2.42 12.98 2.20
C TYR A 50 3.65 12.38 2.91
N ASP A 51 3.54 11.14 3.41
CA ASP A 51 4.65 10.44 4.05
C ASP A 51 5.67 9.98 2.99
N LYS A 52 6.90 10.47 3.13
CA LYS A 52 7.98 10.19 2.19
C LYS A 52 8.33 8.70 2.12
N LYS A 53 8.43 8.01 3.26
CA LYS A 53 8.82 6.58 3.29
C LYS A 53 7.73 5.71 2.68
N LEU A 54 6.47 6.05 2.95
CA LEU A 54 5.34 5.32 2.36
C LEU A 54 5.29 5.52 0.84
N ASN A 55 5.55 6.73 0.34
CA ASN A 55 5.64 6.96 -1.10
C ASN A 55 6.78 6.20 -1.75
N GLU A 56 7.98 6.17 -1.15
CA GLU A 56 9.12 5.39 -1.66
C GLU A 56 8.77 3.89 -1.76
N ALA A 57 8.06 3.34 -0.78
CA ALA A 57 7.61 1.96 -0.83
C ALA A 57 6.51 1.74 -1.87
N ASN A 58 5.52 2.62 -1.94
CA ASN A 58 4.43 2.54 -2.92
C ASN A 58 4.94 2.70 -4.36
N GLU A 59 5.99 3.47 -4.58
CA GLU A 59 6.69 3.57 -5.88
C GLU A 59 7.30 2.22 -6.26
N GLY A 60 8.02 1.57 -5.34
CA GLY A 60 8.57 0.23 -5.57
C GLY A 60 7.50 -0.84 -5.81
N LEU A 61 6.29 -0.63 -5.30
CA LEU A 61 5.12 -1.48 -5.52
C LEU A 61 4.31 -1.11 -6.77
N GLY A 62 4.66 -0.02 -7.47
CA GLY A 62 3.93 0.46 -8.65
C GLY A 62 2.53 1.02 -8.35
N ILE A 63 2.29 1.44 -7.11
CA ILE A 63 1.00 1.99 -6.65
C ILE A 63 1.15 3.40 -6.06
N ARG A 64 2.26 4.09 -6.27
CA ARG A 64 2.34 5.51 -5.91
C ARG A 64 1.37 6.28 -6.80
N TYR A 65 0.57 7.15 -6.20
CA TYR A 65 -0.18 8.13 -6.97
C TYR A 65 0.77 9.13 -7.64
N ASP A 66 0.66 9.25 -8.96
CA ASP A 66 1.28 10.32 -9.73
C ASP A 66 0.17 11.22 -10.29
N PRO A 67 0.17 12.53 -10.00
CA PRO A 67 -0.82 13.44 -10.56
C PRO A 67 -0.68 13.66 -12.07
N ASP A 68 0.46 13.30 -12.66
CA ASP A 68 0.78 13.53 -14.08
C ASP A 68 0.73 12.24 -14.95
N ASP A 69 0.40 11.08 -14.36
CA ASP A 69 0.14 9.80 -15.07
C ASP A 69 -1.21 9.80 -15.84
#